data_AF-A0A1M3PN53-F1
#
_entry.id   AF-A0A1M3PN53-F1
#
_cell.length_a   1.000
_cell.length_b   1.000
_cell.length_c   1.000
_cell.angle_alpha   90.00
_cell.angle_beta   90.00
_cell.angle_gamma   90.00
#
_symmetry.space_group_name_H-M   'P 1'
#
loop_
_entity.id
_entity.type
_entity.pdbx_description
1 polymer ?
#
loop_
_entity_poly.entity_id
_entity_poly.type
_entity_poly.pdbx_seq_one_letter_code
_entity_poly.pdbx_strand_id
1 'polypeptide(L)'
;MTFKSEGLDLDRMDELSKEEAEQNLLHVWSWRGPMYELGANSLMLDYAKPRFTKAHRWGSDFYGRPDKVNIILLGIQNLASYMMLGWETGIFNQFNLQRRNGLPKEQIMEVVMFTQLYAGMRGLGHVYRAIGDMLPAFGEPTSDPAPFPGNWTVDPDAFKSGLDMSTRAFTEQDRRGITDWYEKNIGYVPDSITFGLEVHPEFVKMNRMKWESAIVALPKQVAPHVMIRLNMMSGNVQGLREAVLLGRNWGMSREHVINGINASAMYFTAFEGLHTAAKAVRDILQDWPGEE
;
A
#
# COMPACT_ATOMS: atom_id res chain seq x y z
N MET A 1 27.10 12.12 -17.14
CA MET A 1 26.71 10.79 -16.63
C MET A 1 25.32 10.54 -17.20
N THR A 2 25.10 9.44 -17.92
CA THR A 2 23.80 9.22 -18.59
C THR A 2 22.73 8.91 -17.57
N PHE A 3 21.61 9.63 -17.55
CA PHE A 3 20.52 9.32 -16.62
C PHE A 3 19.71 8.13 -17.17
N LYS A 4 19.93 6.94 -16.58
CA LYS A 4 19.20 5.72 -16.94
C LYS A 4 18.29 5.28 -15.81
N SER A 5 17.04 4.96 -16.12
CA SER A 5 16.09 4.34 -15.18
C SER A 5 15.60 3.01 -15.73
N GLU A 6 15.85 1.93 -15.00
CA GLU A 6 15.44 0.56 -15.31
C GLU A 6 15.76 0.12 -16.75
N GLY A 7 16.87 0.60 -17.33
CA GLY A 7 17.29 0.26 -18.69
C GLY A 7 16.90 1.27 -19.78
N LEU A 8 16.02 2.24 -19.50
CA LEU A 8 15.71 3.33 -20.43
C LEU A 8 16.70 4.50 -20.28
N ASP A 9 17.12 5.08 -21.39
CA ASP A 9 17.94 6.29 -21.50
C ASP A 9 17.06 7.54 -21.45
N LEU A 10 17.05 8.21 -20.29
CA LEU A 10 16.22 9.38 -20.05
C LEU A 10 16.87 10.68 -20.52
N ASP A 11 18.12 10.66 -21.01
CA ASP A 11 18.72 11.84 -21.67
C ASP A 11 18.21 11.97 -23.12
N ARG A 12 17.73 10.88 -23.72
CA ARG A 12 17.17 10.84 -25.08
C ARG A 12 15.68 10.54 -25.05
N MET A 13 14.90 11.46 -24.49
CA MET A 13 13.46 11.28 -24.27
C MET A 13 12.65 11.04 -25.56
N ASP A 14 13.08 11.53 -26.71
CA ASP A 14 12.32 11.43 -27.97
C ASP A 14 12.63 10.21 -28.83
N GLU A 15 13.56 9.36 -28.37
CA GLU A 15 14.04 8.20 -29.11
C GLU A 15 13.87 6.95 -28.24
N LEU A 16 13.56 5.80 -28.84
CA LEU A 16 13.54 4.51 -28.13
C LEU A 16 13.99 3.43 -29.13
N SER A 17 15.20 2.90 -28.95
CA SER A 17 15.68 1.80 -29.78
C SER A 17 15.06 0.47 -29.32
N LYS A 18 15.10 -0.55 -30.17
CA LYS A 18 14.63 -1.89 -29.81
C LYS A 18 15.47 -2.48 -28.68
N GLU A 19 16.79 -2.30 -28.75
CA GLU A 19 17.73 -2.76 -27.74
C GLU A 19 17.48 -2.10 -26.39
N GLU A 20 17.13 -0.81 -26.38
CA GLU A 20 16.76 -0.08 -25.17
C GLU A 20 15.45 -0.61 -24.55
N ALA A 21 14.44 -0.85 -25.39
CA ALA A 21 13.18 -1.45 -24.94
C ALA A 21 13.39 -2.87 -24.38
N GLU A 22 14.20 -3.69 -25.04
CA GLU A 22 14.57 -5.04 -24.58
C GLU A 22 15.32 -5.00 -23.25
N GLN A 23 16.26 -4.06 -23.08
CA GLN A 23 16.96 -3.86 -21.81
C GLN A 23 15.99 -3.48 -20.68
N ASN A 24 15.00 -2.63 -20.95
CA ASN A 24 13.98 -2.30 -19.98
C ASN A 24 13.15 -3.51 -19.57
N LEU A 25 12.68 -4.28 -20.55
CA LEU A 25 11.90 -5.49 -20.32
C LEU A 25 12.68 -6.51 -19.49
N LEU A 26 13.92 -6.83 -19.89
CA LEU A 26 14.78 -7.78 -19.17
C LEU A 26 15.03 -7.35 -17.72
N HIS A 27 15.28 -6.05 -17.49
CA HIS A 27 15.47 -5.53 -16.14
C HIS A 27 14.21 -5.71 -15.29
N VAL A 28 13.04 -5.25 -15.77
CA VAL A 28 11.80 -5.28 -14.98
C VAL A 28 11.29 -6.71 -14.77
N TRP A 29 11.47 -7.60 -15.74
CA TRP A 29 11.06 -9.01 -15.62
C TRP A 29 11.76 -9.73 -14.47
N SER A 30 12.99 -9.37 -14.15
CA SER A 30 13.79 -10.03 -13.11
C SER A 30 13.10 -10.03 -11.73
N TRP A 31 12.42 -8.94 -11.36
CA TRP A 31 11.77 -8.80 -10.06
C TRP A 31 10.23 -8.74 -10.15
N ARG A 32 9.65 -8.25 -11.26
CA ARG A 32 8.19 -8.13 -11.44
C ARG A 32 7.57 -9.35 -12.11
N GLY A 33 8.34 -9.99 -13.00
CA GLY A 33 7.82 -10.93 -13.97
C GLY A 33 7.26 -10.30 -15.24
N PRO A 34 6.91 -11.14 -16.23
CA PRO A 34 6.61 -10.67 -17.57
C PRO A 34 5.17 -10.18 -17.75
N MET A 35 4.22 -10.56 -16.87
CA MET A 35 2.78 -10.39 -17.13
C MET A 35 2.39 -8.94 -17.49
N TYR A 36 2.78 -7.95 -16.70
CA TYR A 36 2.43 -6.56 -16.99
C TYR A 36 3.24 -5.94 -18.13
N GLU A 37 4.50 -6.35 -18.25
CA GLU A 37 5.39 -5.85 -19.29
C GLU A 37 5.00 -6.37 -20.68
N LEU A 38 4.42 -7.57 -20.77
CA LEU A 38 3.81 -8.12 -21.99
C LEU A 38 2.38 -7.61 -22.24
N GLY A 39 1.78 -6.91 -21.27
CA GLY A 39 0.39 -6.43 -21.31
C GLY A 39 0.29 -4.91 -21.36
N ALA A 40 -0.07 -4.27 -20.25
CA ALA A 40 -0.33 -2.83 -20.22
C ALA A 40 0.91 -1.98 -20.59
N ASN A 41 2.11 -2.43 -20.23
CA ASN A 41 3.33 -1.69 -20.52
C ASN A 41 3.84 -1.88 -21.95
N SER A 42 3.58 -3.02 -22.60
CA SER A 42 3.89 -3.20 -24.02
C SER A 42 3.09 -2.23 -24.88
N LEU A 43 1.84 -1.90 -24.49
CA LEU A 43 1.08 -0.84 -25.18
C LEU A 43 1.83 0.50 -25.23
N MET A 44 2.51 0.87 -24.13
CA MET A 44 3.32 2.09 -24.10
C MET A 44 4.62 1.92 -24.88
N LEU A 45 5.34 0.80 -24.69
CA LEU A 45 6.63 0.56 -25.36
C LEU A 45 6.51 0.45 -26.88
N ASP A 46 5.47 -0.23 -27.37
CA ASP A 46 5.32 -0.59 -28.79
C ASP A 46 4.55 0.47 -29.60
N TYR A 47 3.63 1.20 -28.95
CA TYR A 47 2.67 2.06 -29.67
C TYR A 47 2.64 3.52 -29.21
N ALA A 48 3.14 3.86 -28.02
CA ALA A 48 3.18 5.26 -27.59
C ALA A 48 4.43 5.97 -28.12
N LYS A 49 4.40 7.31 -28.09
CA LYS A 49 5.60 8.11 -28.39
C LYS A 49 6.68 7.80 -27.34
N PRO A 50 7.97 7.65 -27.72
CA PRO A 50 9.07 7.38 -26.79
C PRO A 50 9.05 8.24 -25.52
N ARG A 51 8.79 9.54 -25.69
CA ARG A 51 8.72 10.50 -24.59
C ARG A 51 7.68 10.13 -23.53
N PHE A 52 6.52 9.61 -23.94
CA PHE A 52 5.48 9.22 -23.01
C PHE A 52 5.93 8.03 -22.16
N THR A 53 6.48 7.00 -22.80
CA THR A 53 6.96 5.78 -22.13
C THR A 53 8.12 6.05 -21.19
N LYS A 54 9.08 6.87 -21.64
CA LYS A 54 10.21 7.31 -20.80
C LYS A 54 9.76 8.21 -19.66
N ALA A 55 8.80 9.11 -19.88
CA ALA A 55 8.23 9.92 -18.81
C ALA A 55 7.44 9.09 -17.80
N HIS A 56 6.72 8.05 -18.23
CA HIS A 56 6.08 7.10 -17.32
C HIS A 56 7.11 6.42 -16.42
N ARG A 57 8.25 5.98 -17.00
CA ARG A 57 9.32 5.34 -16.25
C ARG A 57 10.01 6.30 -15.30
N TRP A 58 10.35 7.51 -15.76
CA TRP A 58 10.92 8.55 -14.91
C TRP A 58 9.96 8.93 -13.77
N GLY A 59 8.66 8.97 -14.05
CA GLY A 59 7.60 9.09 -13.06
C GLY A 59 7.74 8.11 -11.91
N SER A 60 8.26 6.90 -12.20
CA SER A 60 8.45 5.85 -11.22
C SER A 60 9.61 6.02 -10.25
N ASP A 61 10.57 6.87 -10.62
CA ASP A 61 11.69 7.22 -9.76
C ASP A 61 11.21 8.10 -8.59
N PHE A 62 10.15 8.91 -8.78
CA PHE A 62 9.58 9.80 -7.74
C PHE A 62 8.89 9.09 -6.58
N TYR A 63 8.70 7.77 -6.67
CA TYR A 63 8.27 6.94 -5.55
C TYR A 63 9.24 5.79 -5.28
N GLY A 64 10.52 6.01 -5.66
CA GLY A 64 11.66 5.28 -5.12
C GLY A 64 12.10 4.05 -5.89
N ARG A 65 11.65 3.84 -7.13
CA ARG A 65 12.23 2.77 -7.98
C ARG A 65 13.61 3.17 -8.51
N PRO A 66 14.52 2.21 -8.78
CA PRO A 66 14.35 0.75 -8.73
C PRO A 66 14.68 0.09 -7.39
N ASP A 67 14.69 0.82 -6.27
CA ASP A 67 15.00 0.23 -4.96
C ASP A 67 14.03 -0.90 -4.59
N LYS A 68 14.58 -2.02 -4.10
CA LYS A 68 13.82 -3.24 -3.82
C LYS A 68 12.79 -3.03 -2.71
N VAL A 69 13.11 -2.23 -1.68
CA VAL A 69 12.17 -1.90 -0.60
C VAL A 69 10.97 -1.15 -1.20
N ASN A 70 11.21 -0.13 -2.02
CA ASN A 70 10.14 0.63 -2.65
C ASN A 70 9.30 -0.20 -3.63
N ILE A 71 9.90 -1.15 -4.35
CA ILE A 71 9.17 -2.12 -5.20
C ILE A 71 8.18 -2.95 -4.37
N ILE A 72 8.62 -3.48 -3.23
CA ILE A 72 7.78 -4.28 -2.32
C ILE A 72 6.65 -3.42 -1.76
N LEU A 73 6.98 -2.24 -1.23
CA LEU A 73 6.00 -1.32 -0.65
C LEU A 73 4.96 -0.86 -1.66
N LEU A 74 5.37 -0.59 -2.90
CA LEU A 74 4.46 -0.27 -4.00
C LEU A 74 3.56 -1.45 -4.36
N GLY A 75 4.12 -2.66 -4.42
CA GLY A 75 3.35 -3.87 -4.67
C GLY A 75 2.27 -4.11 -3.62
N ILE A 76 2.54 -3.78 -2.34
CA ILE A 76 1.60 -3.95 -1.22
C ILE A 76 0.40 -3.01 -1.43
N GLN A 77 0.67 -1.74 -1.75
CA GLN A 77 -0.39 -0.77 -2.07
C GLN A 77 -1.17 -1.14 -3.33
N ASN A 78 -0.49 -1.63 -4.36
CA ASN A 78 -1.13 -2.06 -5.60
C ASN A 78 -2.05 -3.25 -5.36
N LEU A 79 -1.63 -4.25 -4.57
CA LEU A 79 -2.47 -5.39 -4.20
C LEU A 79 -3.77 -4.89 -3.53
N ALA A 80 -3.65 -3.99 -2.55
CA ALA A 80 -4.80 -3.43 -1.87
C ALA A 80 -5.75 -2.68 -2.83
N SER A 81 -5.19 -1.89 -3.75
CA SER A 81 -5.94 -1.14 -4.76
C SER A 81 -6.68 -2.06 -5.73
N TYR A 82 -6.01 -3.11 -6.20
CA TYR A 82 -6.58 -4.06 -7.15
C TYR A 82 -7.70 -4.90 -6.53
N MET A 83 -7.61 -5.20 -5.23
CA MET A 83 -8.72 -5.78 -4.48
C MET A 83 -9.94 -4.84 -4.41
N MET A 84 -9.73 -3.54 -4.20
CA MET A 84 -10.81 -2.55 -4.19
C MET A 84 -11.50 -2.39 -5.54
N LEU A 85 -10.71 -2.39 -6.62
CA LEU A 85 -11.18 -2.17 -7.99
C LEU A 85 -11.67 -3.45 -8.67
N GLY A 86 -11.36 -4.61 -8.11
CA GLY A 86 -11.68 -5.91 -8.70
C GLY A 86 -10.81 -6.29 -9.89
N TRP A 87 -9.56 -5.82 -9.92
CA TRP A 87 -8.64 -6.10 -11.02
C TRP A 87 -7.86 -7.40 -10.79
N GLU A 88 -8.45 -8.51 -11.20
CA GLU A 88 -7.97 -9.88 -10.90
C GLU A 88 -6.58 -10.18 -11.49
N THR A 89 -6.31 -9.76 -12.72
CA THR A 89 -4.97 -9.85 -13.32
C THR A 89 -3.93 -9.14 -12.47
N GLY A 90 -4.27 -7.98 -11.92
CA GLY A 90 -3.37 -7.24 -11.05
C GLY A 90 -3.15 -7.92 -9.71
N ILE A 91 -4.20 -8.49 -9.11
CA ILE A 91 -4.08 -9.28 -7.88
C ILE A 91 -3.12 -10.45 -8.11
N PHE A 92 -3.32 -11.23 -9.18
CA PHE A 92 -2.43 -12.33 -9.55
C PHE A 92 -0.98 -11.87 -9.70
N ASN A 93 -0.76 -10.76 -10.41
CA ASN A 93 0.57 -10.22 -10.60
C ASN A 93 1.21 -9.83 -9.27
N GLN A 94 0.47 -9.17 -8.37
CA GLN A 94 1.04 -8.73 -7.09
C GLN A 94 1.36 -9.88 -6.15
N PHE A 95 0.56 -10.95 -6.10
CA PHE A 95 0.92 -12.16 -5.37
C PHE A 95 2.27 -12.72 -5.83
N ASN A 96 2.46 -12.81 -7.14
CA ASN A 96 3.70 -13.30 -7.73
C ASN A 96 4.88 -12.36 -7.52
N LEU A 97 4.69 -11.05 -7.67
CA LEU A 97 5.72 -10.05 -7.41
C LEU A 97 6.18 -10.13 -5.96
N GLN A 98 5.24 -10.15 -5.01
CA GLN A 98 5.60 -10.15 -3.59
C GLN A 98 6.35 -11.42 -3.18
N ARG A 99 5.86 -12.58 -3.64
CA ARG A 99 6.55 -13.84 -3.39
C ARG A 99 7.96 -13.87 -3.97
N ARG A 100 8.15 -13.39 -5.21
CA ARG A 100 9.48 -13.31 -5.84
C ARG A 100 10.44 -12.39 -5.10
N ASN A 101 9.91 -11.40 -4.40
CA ASN A 101 10.70 -10.41 -3.66
C ASN A 101 10.86 -10.75 -2.17
N GLY A 102 10.38 -11.92 -1.73
CA GLY A 102 10.69 -12.48 -0.41
C GLY A 102 9.56 -12.43 0.60
N LEU A 103 8.33 -12.03 0.23
CA LEU A 103 7.18 -12.10 1.13
C LEU A 103 6.58 -13.51 1.11
N PRO A 104 6.57 -14.23 2.26
CA PRO A 104 5.84 -15.49 2.38
C PRO A 104 4.34 -15.28 2.24
N LYS A 105 3.63 -16.37 1.98
CA LYS A 105 2.18 -16.37 1.74
C LYS A 105 1.42 -15.73 2.91
N GLU A 106 1.83 -16.01 4.14
CA GLU A 106 1.18 -15.51 5.36
C GLU A 106 1.21 -13.98 5.40
N GLN A 107 2.36 -13.37 5.09
CA GLN A 107 2.49 -11.90 5.03
C GLN A 107 1.65 -11.31 3.89
N ILE A 108 1.59 -11.94 2.71
CA ILE A 108 0.72 -11.46 1.63
C ILE A 108 -0.75 -11.53 2.06
N MET A 109 -1.14 -12.59 2.78
CA MET A 109 -2.50 -12.76 3.28
C MET A 109 -2.87 -11.76 4.38
N GLU A 110 -1.92 -11.28 5.20
CA GLU A 110 -2.15 -10.16 6.12
C GLU A 110 -2.58 -8.89 5.37
N VAL A 111 -1.93 -8.56 4.24
CA VAL A 111 -2.35 -7.44 3.38
C VAL A 111 -3.76 -7.65 2.85
N VAL A 112 -4.10 -8.88 2.44
CA VAL A 112 -5.45 -9.24 1.96
C VAL A 112 -6.49 -9.07 3.06
N MET A 113 -6.23 -9.60 4.26
CA MET A 113 -7.16 -9.52 5.39
C MET A 113 -7.32 -8.08 5.89
N PHE A 114 -6.24 -7.30 5.92
CA PHE A 114 -6.32 -5.87 6.23
C PHE A 114 -7.14 -5.10 5.19
N THR A 115 -6.90 -5.36 3.90
CA THR A 115 -7.63 -4.71 2.81
C THR A 115 -9.11 -5.11 2.79
N GLN A 116 -9.46 -6.31 3.24
CA GLN A 116 -10.85 -6.76 3.36
C GLN A 116 -11.69 -5.83 4.22
N LEU A 117 -11.10 -5.13 5.20
CA LEU A 117 -11.80 -4.13 6.02
C LEU A 117 -12.34 -2.97 5.19
N TYR A 118 -11.77 -2.70 4.01
CA TYR A 118 -12.17 -1.65 3.08
C TYR A 118 -12.96 -2.22 1.89
N ALA A 119 -12.49 -3.32 1.31
CA ALA A 119 -13.07 -3.91 0.10
C ALA A 119 -14.29 -4.80 0.37
N GLY A 120 -14.52 -5.16 1.65
CA GLY A 120 -15.54 -6.10 2.08
C GLY A 120 -15.34 -7.50 1.49
N MET A 121 -16.40 -8.32 1.57
CA MET A 121 -16.39 -9.69 1.01
C MET A 121 -16.17 -9.71 -0.50
N ARG A 122 -16.57 -8.65 -1.21
CA ARG A 122 -16.33 -8.50 -2.65
C ARG A 122 -14.84 -8.57 -2.97
N GLY A 123 -14.00 -7.87 -2.19
CA GLY A 123 -12.54 -7.91 -2.33
C GLY A 123 -11.97 -9.33 -2.22
N LEU A 124 -12.42 -10.11 -1.22
CA LEU A 124 -12.03 -11.51 -1.09
C LEU A 124 -12.49 -12.36 -2.29
N GLY A 125 -13.67 -12.09 -2.84
CA GLY A 125 -14.15 -12.75 -4.05
C GLY A 125 -13.21 -12.53 -5.25
N HIS A 126 -12.67 -11.31 -5.41
CA HIS A 126 -11.67 -11.04 -6.46
C HIS A 126 -10.35 -11.77 -6.20
N VAL A 127 -9.90 -11.84 -4.95
CA VAL A 127 -8.69 -12.61 -4.59
C VAL A 127 -8.87 -14.09 -4.87
N TYR A 128 -10.02 -14.67 -4.47
CA TYR A 128 -10.32 -16.07 -4.72
C TYR A 128 -10.33 -16.39 -6.23
N ARG A 129 -10.95 -15.55 -7.06
CA ARG A 129 -10.93 -15.76 -8.52
C ARG A 129 -9.55 -15.58 -9.15
N ALA A 130 -8.75 -14.64 -8.63
CA ALA A 130 -7.43 -14.36 -9.17
C ALA A 130 -6.41 -15.47 -8.86
N ILE A 131 -6.40 -15.99 -7.64
CA ILE A 131 -5.32 -16.86 -7.14
C ILE A 131 -5.80 -18.06 -6.29
N GLY A 132 -7.11 -18.24 -6.09
CA GLY A 132 -7.67 -19.22 -5.15
C GLY A 132 -7.23 -20.65 -5.42
N ASP A 133 -7.24 -21.08 -6.69
CA ASP A 133 -6.81 -22.42 -7.09
C ASP A 133 -5.30 -22.65 -6.88
N MET A 134 -4.52 -21.57 -6.81
CA MET A 134 -3.07 -21.64 -6.60
C MET A 134 -2.65 -21.55 -5.15
N LEU A 135 -3.48 -21.00 -4.25
CA LEU A 135 -3.14 -20.81 -2.83
C LEU A 135 -2.63 -22.09 -2.13
N PRO A 136 -3.23 -23.27 -2.33
CA PRO A 136 -2.75 -24.50 -1.70
C PRO A 136 -1.33 -24.89 -2.14
N ALA A 137 -0.96 -24.58 -3.39
CA ALA A 137 0.34 -24.85 -3.98
C ALA A 137 1.31 -23.66 -3.89
N PHE A 138 0.88 -22.55 -3.29
CA PHE A 138 1.68 -21.36 -3.14
C PHE A 138 2.70 -21.59 -2.01
N GLY A 139 3.84 -22.17 -2.38
CA GLY A 139 4.95 -22.46 -1.49
C GLY A 139 5.74 -21.21 -1.07
N GLU A 140 6.86 -21.46 -0.38
CA GLU A 140 7.71 -20.38 0.14
C GLU A 140 8.38 -19.56 -0.98
N PRO A 141 8.76 -18.31 -0.68
CA PRO A 141 9.69 -17.53 -1.49
C PRO A 141 11.00 -18.28 -1.69
N THR A 142 11.57 -18.19 -2.88
CA THR A 142 12.91 -18.73 -3.17
C THR A 142 14.02 -17.69 -3.02
N SER A 143 13.65 -16.42 -2.82
CA SER A 143 14.56 -15.31 -2.61
C SER A 143 14.82 -15.09 -1.12
N ASP A 144 15.83 -14.27 -0.81
CA ASP A 144 16.00 -13.72 0.53
C ASP A 144 14.72 -13.06 1.05
N PRO A 145 14.51 -13.03 2.38
CA PRO A 145 13.39 -12.34 2.99
C PRO A 145 13.26 -10.91 2.48
N ALA A 146 12.02 -10.48 2.30
CA ALA A 146 11.72 -9.15 1.80
C ALA A 146 12.27 -8.05 2.72
N PRO A 147 13.09 -7.11 2.21
CA PRO A 147 13.53 -5.99 3.00
C PRO A 147 12.39 -4.98 3.21
N PHE A 148 12.34 -4.42 4.40
CA PHE A 148 11.50 -3.26 4.76
C PHE A 148 12.41 -2.10 5.18
N PRO A 149 11.89 -0.86 5.23
CA PRO A 149 12.68 0.27 5.73
C PRO A 149 13.21 0.01 7.14
N GLY A 150 14.42 0.47 7.44
CA GLY A 150 15.10 0.15 8.71
C GLY A 150 14.38 0.66 9.96
N ASN A 151 13.53 1.68 9.83
CA ASN A 151 12.66 2.23 10.87
C ASN A 151 11.30 1.51 10.99
N TRP A 152 11.05 0.47 10.20
CA TRP A 152 9.82 -0.32 10.26
C TRP A 152 10.00 -1.54 11.14
N THR A 153 9.00 -1.84 11.97
CA THR A 153 9.12 -2.86 13.02
C THR A 153 7.87 -3.71 13.11
N VAL A 154 8.07 -5.01 13.32
CA VAL A 154 7.00 -5.97 13.60
C VAL A 154 6.58 -5.79 15.06
N ASP A 155 5.35 -5.33 15.26
CA ASP A 155 4.79 -5.02 16.57
C ASP A 155 3.25 -5.16 16.51
N PRO A 156 2.73 -6.39 16.63
CA PRO A 156 1.28 -6.65 16.62
C PRO A 156 0.56 -5.99 17.80
N ASP A 157 1.25 -5.75 18.92
CA ASP A 157 0.65 -5.16 20.11
C ASP A 157 0.32 -3.67 19.90
N ALA A 158 1.00 -2.99 18.97
CA ALA A 158 0.68 -1.61 18.60
C ALA A 158 -0.78 -1.40 18.17
N PHE A 159 -1.44 -2.44 17.64
CA PHE A 159 -2.82 -2.36 17.21
C PHE A 159 -3.81 -2.49 18.39
N LYS A 160 -3.42 -3.14 19.49
CA LYS A 160 -4.32 -3.50 20.59
C LYS A 160 -4.83 -2.26 21.33
N SER A 161 -6.16 -2.10 21.37
CA SER A 161 -6.85 -1.06 22.15
C SER A 161 -7.24 -1.52 23.56
N GLY A 162 -7.14 -2.82 23.85
CA GLY A 162 -7.53 -3.37 25.17
C GLY A 162 -9.00 -3.81 25.25
N LEU A 163 -9.57 -4.27 24.13
CA LEU A 163 -10.92 -4.82 24.05
C LEU A 163 -11.15 -5.94 25.08
N ASP A 164 -12.35 -5.96 25.67
CA ASP A 164 -12.81 -7.04 26.53
C ASP A 164 -13.28 -8.23 25.67
N MET A 165 -12.37 -9.18 25.45
CA MET A 165 -12.65 -10.38 24.65
C MET A 165 -13.47 -11.44 25.39
N SER A 166 -13.81 -11.23 26.67
CA SER A 166 -14.63 -12.18 27.45
C SER A 166 -16.12 -12.14 27.08
N THR A 167 -16.56 -11.08 26.40
CA THR A 167 -17.95 -10.88 26.00
C THR A 167 -18.08 -10.28 24.60
N ARG A 168 -19.18 -10.63 23.92
CA ARG A 168 -19.58 -10.01 22.65
C ARG A 168 -20.18 -8.62 22.84
N ALA A 169 -20.73 -8.35 24.02
CA ALA A 169 -21.32 -7.05 24.32
C ALA A 169 -20.24 -5.96 24.31
N PHE A 170 -20.65 -4.74 23.97
CA PHE A 170 -19.77 -3.59 24.10
C PHE A 170 -19.74 -3.12 25.57
N THR A 171 -18.54 -3.00 26.13
CA THR A 171 -18.32 -2.63 27.53
C THR A 171 -17.73 -1.22 27.66
N GLU A 172 -17.77 -0.67 28.87
CA GLU A 172 -17.08 0.59 29.16
C GLU A 172 -15.55 0.47 29.09
N GLN A 173 -15.01 -0.75 29.27
CA GLN A 173 -13.60 -1.01 28.99
C GLN A 173 -13.30 -0.88 27.49
N ASP A 174 -14.15 -1.44 26.62
CA ASP A 174 -13.98 -1.32 25.16
C ASP A 174 -14.03 0.16 24.73
N ARG A 175 -14.97 0.93 25.29
CA ARG A 175 -15.08 2.38 25.03
C ARG A 175 -13.77 3.10 25.30
N ARG A 176 -13.29 3.01 26.54
CA ARG A 176 -12.06 3.68 26.98
C ARG A 176 -10.86 3.19 26.19
N GLY A 177 -10.72 1.87 26.02
CA GLY A 177 -9.60 1.29 25.29
C GLY A 177 -9.50 1.82 23.86
N ILE A 178 -10.62 1.87 23.13
CA ILE A 178 -10.66 2.39 21.76
C ILE A 178 -10.35 3.89 21.72
N THR A 179 -11.00 4.70 22.57
CA THR A 179 -10.80 6.16 22.57
C THR A 179 -9.37 6.53 22.96
N ASP A 180 -8.86 5.95 24.05
CA ASP A 180 -7.51 6.19 24.56
C ASP A 180 -6.45 5.79 23.53
N TRP A 181 -6.69 4.68 22.80
CA TRP A 181 -5.77 4.26 21.73
C TRP A 181 -5.69 5.30 20.61
N TYR A 182 -6.82 5.85 20.17
CA TYR A 182 -6.86 6.87 19.11
C TYR A 182 -6.21 8.18 19.58
N GLU A 183 -6.56 8.66 20.77
CA GLU A 183 -5.95 9.86 21.35
C GLU A 183 -4.43 9.71 21.49
N LYS A 184 -3.96 8.55 21.96
CA LYS A 184 -2.53 8.26 22.07
C LYS A 184 -1.82 8.23 20.72
N ASN A 185 -2.42 7.62 19.70
CA ASN A 185 -1.72 7.35 18.43
C ASN A 185 -1.82 8.48 17.41
N ILE A 186 -2.94 9.21 17.37
CA ILE A 186 -3.19 10.26 16.36
C ILE A 186 -3.68 11.58 16.97
N GLY A 187 -3.84 11.67 18.29
CA GLY A 187 -4.17 12.90 19.00
C GLY A 187 -5.65 13.26 19.08
N TYR A 188 -6.55 12.44 18.51
CA TYR A 188 -8.00 12.64 18.55
C TYR A 188 -8.75 11.33 18.26
N VAL A 189 -10.03 11.27 18.62
CA VAL A 189 -10.95 10.18 18.24
C VAL A 189 -11.64 10.54 16.91
N PRO A 190 -11.50 9.74 15.83
CA PRO A 190 -12.16 10.05 14.56
C PRO A 190 -13.69 10.08 14.64
N ASP A 191 -14.32 10.95 13.85
CA ASP A 191 -15.79 11.07 13.80
C ASP A 191 -16.48 9.75 13.43
N SER A 192 -15.86 8.94 12.57
CA SER A 192 -16.37 7.61 12.20
C SER A 192 -16.46 6.66 13.40
N ILE A 193 -15.52 6.77 14.34
CA ILE A 193 -15.50 5.99 15.58
C ILE A 193 -16.55 6.54 16.54
N THR A 194 -16.60 7.85 16.75
CA THR A 194 -17.61 8.50 17.60
C THR A 194 -19.03 8.15 17.13
N PHE A 195 -19.32 8.32 15.84
CA PHE A 195 -20.61 7.96 15.25
C PHE A 195 -20.92 6.46 15.42
N GLY A 196 -19.94 5.59 15.17
CA GLY A 196 -20.12 4.15 15.37
C GLY A 196 -20.45 3.79 16.81
N LEU A 197 -19.81 4.44 17.79
CA LEU A 197 -20.04 4.23 19.22
C LEU A 197 -21.40 4.75 19.70
N GLU A 198 -21.97 5.75 19.01
CA GLU A 198 -23.31 6.29 19.26
C GLU A 198 -24.39 5.38 18.68
N VAL A 199 -24.19 4.88 17.46
CA VAL A 199 -25.23 4.16 16.70
C VAL A 199 -25.22 2.66 16.95
N HIS A 200 -24.05 2.02 16.92
CA HIS A 200 -23.93 0.57 17.10
C HIS A 200 -22.53 0.19 17.63
N PRO A 201 -22.30 0.30 18.94
CA PRO A 201 -20.96 0.15 19.50
C PRO A 201 -20.38 -1.27 19.36
N GLU A 202 -21.21 -2.32 19.32
CA GLU A 202 -20.76 -3.68 19.03
C GLU A 202 -20.18 -3.83 17.62
N PHE A 203 -20.67 -3.05 16.65
CA PHE A 203 -20.08 -3.02 15.31
C PHE A 203 -18.68 -2.41 15.34
N VAL A 204 -18.46 -1.38 16.15
CA VAL A 204 -17.11 -0.78 16.35
C VAL A 204 -16.18 -1.81 16.98
N LYS A 205 -16.60 -2.49 18.04
CA LYS A 205 -15.81 -3.57 18.67
C LYS A 205 -15.50 -4.69 17.69
N MET A 206 -16.47 -5.16 16.90
CA MET A 206 -16.24 -6.20 15.90
C MET A 206 -15.22 -5.77 14.84
N ASN A 207 -15.35 -4.57 14.27
CA ASN A 207 -14.38 -4.08 13.30
C ASN A 207 -13.00 -3.89 13.92
N ARG A 208 -12.95 -3.40 15.17
CA ARG A 208 -11.71 -3.23 15.89
C ARG A 208 -11.00 -4.55 16.14
N MET A 209 -11.70 -5.59 16.58
CA MET A 209 -11.13 -6.93 16.75
C MET A 209 -10.46 -7.44 15.47
N LYS A 210 -11.09 -7.23 14.30
CA LYS A 210 -10.51 -7.62 13.01
C LYS A 210 -9.29 -6.78 12.66
N TRP A 211 -9.35 -5.48 12.89
CA TRP A 211 -8.23 -4.56 12.65
C TRP A 211 -7.01 -4.91 13.50
N GLU A 212 -7.22 -5.27 14.78
CA GLU A 212 -6.18 -5.70 15.72
C GLU A 212 -5.54 -7.05 15.38
N SER A 213 -6.18 -7.83 14.52
CA SER A 213 -5.73 -9.19 14.17
C SER A 213 -5.22 -9.30 12.73
N ALA A 214 -5.30 -8.23 11.93
CA ALA A 214 -5.07 -8.31 10.48
C ALA A 214 -3.58 -8.30 10.11
N ILE A 215 -2.73 -7.67 10.91
CA ILE A 215 -1.28 -7.54 10.69
C ILE A 215 -0.55 -8.06 11.92
N VAL A 216 0.29 -9.09 11.73
CA VAL A 216 0.97 -9.80 12.83
C VAL A 216 2.45 -9.98 12.54
N ALA A 217 2.78 -10.50 11.37
CA ALA A 217 4.15 -10.78 10.93
C ALA A 217 4.73 -9.66 10.06
N LEU A 218 3.90 -8.80 9.47
CA LEU A 218 4.35 -7.60 8.77
C LEU A 218 4.67 -6.46 9.75
N PRO A 219 5.54 -5.51 9.36
CA PRO A 219 5.73 -4.30 10.14
C PRO A 219 4.42 -3.52 10.30
N LYS A 220 4.19 -2.96 11.49
CA LYS A 220 2.93 -2.23 11.78
C LYS A 220 2.67 -1.07 10.82
N GLN A 221 3.73 -0.46 10.30
CA GLN A 221 3.70 0.65 9.34
C GLN A 221 3.07 0.26 7.99
N VAL A 222 2.94 -1.04 7.68
CA VAL A 222 2.21 -1.50 6.50
C VAL A 222 0.75 -1.04 6.52
N ALA A 223 0.10 -1.01 7.70
CA ALA A 223 -1.28 -0.53 7.81
C ALA A 223 -1.44 0.92 7.32
N PRO A 224 -0.80 1.94 7.93
CA PRO A 224 -0.92 3.32 7.46
C PRO A 224 -0.44 3.49 6.02
N HIS A 225 0.58 2.74 5.57
CA HIS A 225 1.03 2.77 4.17
C HIS A 225 -0.07 2.31 3.20
N VAL A 226 -0.77 1.22 3.49
CA VAL A 226 -1.93 0.76 2.70
C VAL A 226 -3.09 1.76 2.80
N MET A 227 -3.37 2.28 3.99
CA MET A 227 -4.44 3.25 4.22
C MET A 227 -4.26 4.54 3.41
N ILE A 228 -3.03 5.03 3.24
CA ILE A 228 -2.75 6.20 2.38
C ILE A 228 -3.29 5.96 0.96
N ARG A 229 -3.00 4.80 0.38
CA ARG A 229 -3.49 4.43 -0.96
C ARG A 229 -5.00 4.39 -1.04
N LEU A 230 -5.62 3.68 -0.10
CA LEU A 230 -7.06 3.44 -0.10
C LEU A 230 -7.85 4.74 0.09
N ASN A 231 -7.39 5.62 0.98
CA ASN A 231 -8.03 6.91 1.24
C ASN A 231 -7.77 7.94 0.15
N MET A 232 -6.61 7.89 -0.52
CA MET A 232 -6.38 8.67 -1.74
C MET A 232 -7.36 8.28 -2.85
N MET A 233 -7.59 6.98 -3.08
CA MET A 233 -8.50 6.48 -4.11
C MET A 233 -9.96 6.79 -3.81
N SER A 234 -10.38 6.75 -2.55
CA SER A 234 -11.76 7.06 -2.16
C SER A 234 -12.04 8.55 -1.95
N GLY A 235 -11.01 9.40 -1.98
CA GLY A 235 -11.14 10.82 -1.64
C GLY A 235 -11.43 11.07 -0.15
N ASN A 236 -11.19 10.10 0.72
CA ASN A 236 -11.47 10.22 2.15
C ASN A 236 -10.40 11.05 2.87
N VAL A 237 -10.70 12.34 3.06
CA VAL A 237 -9.81 13.32 3.70
C VAL A 237 -9.49 12.94 5.15
N GLN A 238 -10.49 12.57 5.96
CA GLN A 238 -10.27 12.23 7.37
C GLN A 238 -9.47 10.93 7.51
N GLY A 239 -9.80 9.91 6.72
CA GLY A 239 -9.06 8.65 6.72
C GLY A 239 -7.61 8.79 6.24
N LEU A 240 -7.36 9.66 5.25
CA LEU A 240 -6.00 9.96 4.82
C LEU A 240 -5.19 10.68 5.92
N ARG A 241 -5.82 11.62 6.63
CA ARG A 241 -5.19 12.30 7.77
C ARG A 241 -4.84 11.33 8.89
N GLU A 242 -5.78 10.46 9.26
CA GLU A 242 -5.58 9.39 10.23
C GLU A 242 -4.39 8.49 9.83
N ALA A 243 -4.35 8.03 8.57
CA ALA A 243 -3.29 7.17 8.07
C ALA A 243 -1.90 7.83 8.19
N VAL A 244 -1.79 9.11 7.85
CA VAL A 244 -0.51 9.84 7.90
C VAL A 244 -0.07 10.14 9.33
N LEU A 245 -0.98 10.51 10.22
CA LEU A 245 -0.66 10.71 11.64
C LEU A 245 -0.24 9.40 12.31
N LEU A 246 -0.94 8.31 12.02
CA LEU A 246 -0.59 6.98 12.53
C LEU A 246 0.78 6.54 12.00
N GLY A 247 1.03 6.72 10.70
CA GLY A 247 2.33 6.47 10.09
C GLY A 247 3.46 7.27 10.74
N ARG A 248 3.25 8.57 10.99
CA ARG A 248 4.19 9.45 11.70
C ARG A 248 4.48 8.93 13.12
N ASN A 249 3.43 8.63 13.88
CA ASN A 249 3.56 8.14 15.27
C ASN A 249 4.28 6.79 15.34
N TRP A 250 4.11 5.94 14.32
CA TRP A 250 4.80 4.66 14.22
C TRP A 250 6.17 4.75 13.53
N GLY A 251 6.67 5.95 13.30
CA GLY A 251 8.04 6.18 12.86
C GLY A 251 8.26 6.05 11.35
N MET A 252 7.23 6.03 10.50
CA MET A 252 7.44 6.23 9.06
C MET A 252 8.15 7.57 8.82
N SER A 253 9.09 7.60 7.87
CA SER A 253 9.69 8.88 7.46
C SER A 253 8.72 9.69 6.61
N ARG A 254 9.00 10.99 6.50
CA ARG A 254 8.28 11.90 5.60
C ARG A 254 8.30 11.39 4.16
N GLU A 255 9.45 10.87 3.73
CA GLU A 255 9.65 10.34 2.38
C GLU A 255 8.72 9.15 2.09
N HIS A 256 8.58 8.19 3.01
CA HIS A 256 7.68 7.05 2.81
C HIS A 256 6.22 7.49 2.57
N VAL A 257 5.76 8.51 3.32
CA VAL A 257 4.41 9.07 3.15
C VAL A 257 4.27 9.76 1.78
N ILE A 258 5.25 10.58 1.39
CA ILE A 258 5.24 11.28 0.10
C ILE A 258 5.27 10.28 -1.06
N ASN A 259 6.12 9.26 -0.98
CA ASN A 259 6.19 8.20 -1.99
C ASN A 259 4.86 7.46 -2.12
N GLY A 260 4.19 7.15 -1.00
CA GLY A 260 2.85 6.57 -0.99
C GLY A 260 1.79 7.45 -1.67
N ILE A 261 1.83 8.77 -1.45
CA ILE A 261 0.92 9.74 -2.09
C ILE A 261 1.22 9.86 -3.59
N ASN A 262 2.48 10.05 -3.97
CA ASN A 262 2.92 10.18 -5.36
C ASN A 262 2.59 8.93 -6.17
N ALA A 263 2.86 7.75 -5.62
CA ALA A 263 2.50 6.51 -6.27
C ALA A 263 0.98 6.35 -6.40
N SER A 264 0.18 6.87 -5.45
CA SER A 264 -1.29 6.90 -5.52
C SER A 264 -1.79 7.77 -6.67
N ALA A 265 -1.26 8.99 -6.76
CA ALA A 265 -1.51 9.90 -7.86
C ALA A 265 -1.11 9.25 -9.20
N MET A 266 0.13 8.77 -9.34
CA MET A 266 0.63 8.25 -10.61
C MET A 266 -0.21 7.11 -11.20
N TYR A 267 -0.67 6.17 -10.36
CA TYR A 267 -1.30 4.94 -10.87
C TYR A 267 -2.82 4.93 -10.87
N PHE A 268 -3.49 5.76 -10.05
CA PHE A 268 -4.93 5.59 -9.84
C PHE A 268 -5.74 6.88 -9.85
N THR A 269 -5.17 8.00 -9.41
CA THR A 269 -5.95 9.21 -9.14
C THR A 269 -5.46 10.46 -9.87
N ALA A 270 -4.33 10.37 -10.56
CA ALA A 270 -3.65 11.49 -11.22
C ALA A 270 -3.53 12.73 -10.30
N PHE A 271 -3.56 13.93 -10.86
CA PHE A 271 -3.45 15.17 -10.08
C PHE A 271 -4.67 15.42 -9.20
N GLU A 272 -5.83 14.88 -9.58
CA GLU A 272 -7.08 15.00 -8.86
C GLU A 272 -6.97 14.43 -7.45
N GLY A 273 -6.27 13.31 -7.28
CA GLY A 273 -5.99 12.73 -5.97
C GLY A 273 -5.18 13.66 -5.06
N LEU A 274 -4.33 14.54 -5.61
CA LEU A 274 -3.53 15.46 -4.82
C LEU A 274 -4.38 16.54 -4.14
N HIS A 275 -5.59 16.82 -4.59
CA HIS A 275 -6.51 17.70 -3.86
C HIS A 275 -6.88 17.11 -2.49
N THR A 276 -7.12 15.80 -2.43
CA THR A 276 -7.38 15.09 -1.17
C THR A 276 -6.17 15.16 -0.24
N ALA A 277 -4.96 14.86 -0.75
CA ALA A 277 -3.73 14.96 0.03
C ALA A 277 -3.48 16.39 0.55
N ALA A 278 -3.63 17.38 -0.33
CA ALA A 278 -3.45 18.78 0.01
C ALA A 278 -4.38 19.25 1.12
N LYS A 279 -5.63 18.76 1.15
CA LYS A 279 -6.60 19.09 2.20
C LYS A 279 -6.35 18.31 3.49
N ALA A 280 -5.93 17.06 3.39
CA ALA A 280 -5.83 16.16 4.54
C ALA A 280 -4.54 16.37 5.37
N VAL A 281 -3.41 16.57 4.69
CA VAL A 281 -2.09 16.34 5.33
C VAL A 281 -1.03 17.40 5.01
N ARG A 282 -1.38 18.50 4.32
CA ARG A 282 -0.42 19.56 3.97
C ARG A 282 0.27 20.14 5.21
N ASP A 283 -0.49 20.45 6.25
CA ASP A 283 0.00 20.95 7.53
C ASP A 283 0.96 19.94 8.18
N ILE A 284 0.57 18.66 8.23
CA ILE A 284 1.37 17.59 8.83
C ILE A 284 2.71 17.42 8.09
N LEU A 285 2.71 17.51 6.76
CA LEU A 285 3.91 17.36 5.93
C LEU A 285 4.83 18.60 5.96
N GLN A 286 4.30 19.78 6.28
CA GLN A 286 5.05 21.02 6.50
C GLN A 286 5.72 21.03 7.87
N ASP A 287 5.01 20.53 8.89
CA ASP A 287 5.48 20.44 10.27
C ASP A 287 6.13 19.09 10.60
N TRP A 288 6.53 18.33 9.57
CA TRP A 288 7.25 17.09 9.76
C TRP A 288 8.66 17.43 10.26
N PRO A 289 9.10 16.92 11.41
CA PRO A 289 10.43 17.22 11.94
C PRO A 289 11.46 16.81 10.89
N GLY A 290 12.33 17.75 10.52
CA GLY A 290 13.40 17.47 9.57
C GLY A 290 14.29 16.35 10.07
N GLU A 291 14.63 15.44 9.18
CA GLU A 291 15.82 14.61 9.31
C GLU A 291 17.00 15.57 9.06
N GLU A 292 17.52 16.20 10.13
CA GLU A 292 18.86 16.79 10.08
C GLU A 292 19.93 15.71 9.84
#